data_AF-A0A2J6IZX2-F1
#
_entry.id   AF-A0A2J6IZX2-F1
#
_cell.length_a   1.000
_cell.length_b   1.000
_cell.length_c   1.000
_cell.angle_alpha   90.00
_cell.angle_beta   90.00
_cell.angle_gamma   90.00
#
_symmetry.space_group_name_H-M   'P 1'
#
loop_
_entity.id
_entity.type
_entity.pdbx_description
1 polymer ?
#
loop_
_entity_poly.entity_id
_entity_poly.type
_entity_poly.pdbx_seq_one_letter_code
_entity_poly.pdbx_strand_id
1 'polypeptide(L)'
;MLDETLKMSAFLAGMLLLLALNLLPGFGAAIYAVLSLLWTATFLVVEYTGYIFSRQRKTFADQRRFIRRNKLLCLGFGFGALSLLAIPFLQFFTIPLSVVGAVRLMSDCDMLALPQGLDEDA
;
A
#
# COMPACT_ATOMS: atom_id res chain seq x y z
N MET A 1 13.56 17.02 5.78
CA MET A 1 14.14 17.10 4.42
C MET A 1 14.71 15.75 3.95
N LEU A 2 15.51 15.02 4.75
CA LEU A 2 16.05 13.69 4.35
C LEU A 2 14.97 12.61 4.11
N ASP A 3 13.86 12.65 4.86
CA ASP A 3 12.74 11.70 4.68
C ASP A 3 12.00 11.86 3.34
N GLU A 4 12.00 13.08 2.81
CA GLU A 4 11.37 13.48 1.55
C GLU A 4 12.23 13.09 0.33
N THR A 5 13.55 13.01 0.54
CA THR A 5 14.51 12.43 -0.41
C THR A 5 14.41 10.91 -0.45
N LEU A 6 14.10 10.26 0.68
CA LEU A 6 13.98 8.80 0.78
C LEU A 6 12.66 8.24 0.21
N LYS A 7 11.52 8.87 0.54
CA LYS A 7 10.84 9.69 -0.46
C LYS A 7 10.83 9.28 -1.93
N MET A 8 11.35 10.24 -2.68
CA MET A 8 11.59 10.15 -4.11
C MET A 8 12.50 8.98 -4.46
N SER A 9 13.48 8.60 -3.63
CA SER A 9 14.41 7.51 -3.96
C SER A 9 13.76 6.13 -3.93
N ALA A 10 12.79 5.87 -3.05
CA ALA A 10 12.01 4.63 -3.07
C ALA A 10 11.09 4.56 -4.30
N PHE A 11 10.54 5.70 -4.71
CA PHE A 11 9.76 5.83 -5.95
C PHE A 11 10.63 5.59 -7.19
N LEU A 12 11.81 6.21 -7.21
CA LEU A 12 12.82 6.06 -8.25
C LEU A 12 13.34 4.62 -8.32
N ALA A 13 13.59 3.98 -7.17
CA ALA A 13 14.05 2.60 -7.11
C ALA A 13 13.01 1.64 -7.71
N GLY A 14 11.73 1.92 -7.50
CA GLY A 14 10.63 1.23 -8.17
C GLY A 14 10.61 1.38 -9.66
N MET A 15 10.68 2.62 -10.13
CA MET A 15 10.73 2.94 -11.56
C MET A 15 11.95 2.32 -12.23
N LEU A 16 13.10 2.32 -11.54
CA LEU A 16 14.35 1.74 -12.00
C LEU A 16 14.27 0.20 -12.04
N LEU A 17 13.58 -0.43 -11.10
CA LEU A 17 13.33 -1.87 -11.12
C LEU A 17 12.43 -2.27 -12.29
N LEU A 18 11.37 -1.49 -12.57
CA LEU A 18 10.50 -1.70 -13.74
C LEU A 18 11.26 -1.52 -15.06
N LEU A 19 12.15 -0.52 -15.13
CA LEU A 19 13.01 -0.27 -16.30
C LEU A 19 13.99 -1.43 -16.51
N ALA A 20 14.65 -1.90 -15.44
CA ALA A 20 15.61 -2.99 -15.50
C ALA A 20 14.96 -4.32 -15.95
N LEU A 21 13.70 -4.56 -15.58
CA LEU A 21 12.97 -5.74 -16.01
C LEU A 21 12.49 -5.69 -17.46
N ASN A 22 12.16 -4.51 -17.99
CA ASN A 22 11.77 -4.35 -19.40
C ASN A 22 12.94 -4.68 -20.36
N LEU A 23 14.18 -4.59 -19.87
CA LEU A 23 15.40 -4.77 -20.65
C LEU A 23 15.85 -6.24 -20.82
N LEU A 24 15.20 -7.21 -20.17
CA LEU A 24 15.54 -8.64 -20.25
C LEU A 24 14.63 -9.39 -21.23
N PRO A 25 15.07 -9.70 -22.47
CA PRO A 25 14.28 -10.50 -23.41
C PRO A 25 14.17 -11.97 -22.95
N GLY A 26 12.98 -12.57 -23.08
CA GLY A 26 12.72 -13.98 -22.76
C GLY A 26 12.04 -14.18 -21.39
N PHE A 27 12.82 -14.27 -20.31
CA PHE A 27 12.27 -14.47 -18.95
C PHE A 27 11.73 -13.18 -18.31
N GLY A 28 12.13 -12.01 -18.84
CA GLY A 28 11.73 -10.72 -18.30
C GLY A 28 10.22 -10.50 -18.35
N ALA A 29 9.50 -11.01 -19.35
CA ALA A 29 8.06 -10.80 -19.49
C ALA A 29 7.23 -11.42 -18.35
N ALA A 30 7.53 -12.67 -17.96
CA ALA A 30 6.83 -13.35 -16.88
C ALA A 30 7.16 -12.72 -15.52
N ILE A 31 8.45 -12.43 -15.29
CA ILE A 31 8.89 -11.76 -14.05
C ILE A 31 8.30 -10.34 -14.00
N TYR A 32 8.22 -9.64 -15.13
CA TYR A 32 7.62 -8.31 -15.25
C TYR A 32 6.14 -8.31 -14.96
N ALA A 33 5.38 -9.29 -15.45
CA ALA A 33 3.96 -9.41 -15.11
C ALA A 33 3.77 -9.53 -13.59
N VAL A 34 4.54 -10.40 -12.92
CA VAL A 34 4.43 -10.59 -11.46
C VAL A 34 4.90 -9.35 -10.69
N LEU A 35 6.05 -8.78 -11.06
CA LEU A 35 6.59 -7.59 -10.38
C LEU A 35 5.72 -6.36 -10.61
N SER A 36 5.15 -6.18 -11.80
CA SER A 36 4.26 -5.05 -12.08
C SER A 36 2.96 -5.14 -11.29
N LEU A 37 2.40 -6.34 -11.09
CA LEU A 37 1.24 -6.54 -10.22
C LEU A 37 1.58 -6.21 -8.75
N LEU A 38 2.69 -6.74 -8.24
CA LEU A 38 3.16 -6.44 -6.88
C LEU A 38 3.46 -4.95 -6.68
N TRP A 39 4.08 -4.33 -7.68
CA TRP A 39 4.40 -2.90 -7.66
C TRP A 39 3.13 -2.06 -7.65
N THR A 40 2.18 -2.36 -8.53
CA THR A 40 0.89 -1.68 -8.60
C THR A 40 0.11 -1.85 -7.29
N ALA A 41 0.02 -3.06 -6.75
CA ALA A 41 -0.62 -3.31 -5.46
C ALA A 41 0.01 -2.48 -4.33
N THR A 42 1.34 -2.46 -4.25
CA THR A 42 2.07 -1.67 -3.23
C THR A 42 1.85 -0.17 -3.43
N PHE A 43 1.81 0.30 -4.67
CA PHE A 43 1.54 1.69 -5.01
C PHE A 43 0.13 2.11 -4.54
N LEU A 44 -0.89 1.29 -4.79
CA LEU A 44 -2.25 1.54 -4.31
C LEU A 44 -2.32 1.67 -2.78
N VAL A 45 -1.61 0.81 -2.04
CA VAL A 45 -1.52 0.92 -0.58
C VAL A 45 -1.00 2.29 -0.18
N VAL A 46 0.10 2.73 -0.78
CA VAL A 46 0.76 4.01 -0.46
C VAL A 46 -0.16 5.18 -0.78
N GLU A 47 -0.89 5.12 -1.89
CA GLU A 47 -1.79 6.19 -2.33
C GLU A 47 -3.00 6.34 -1.39
N TYR A 48 -3.76 5.26 -1.17
CA TYR A 48 -4.95 5.30 -0.31
C TYR A 48 -4.60 5.56 1.17
N THR A 49 -3.53 4.94 1.68
CA THR A 49 -3.07 5.21 3.05
C THR A 49 -2.51 6.63 3.16
N GLY A 50 -1.82 7.12 2.13
CA GLY A 50 -1.26 8.47 2.07
C GLY A 50 -2.34 9.54 2.13
N TYR A 51 -3.46 9.31 1.45
CA TYR A 51 -4.63 10.18 1.52
C TYR A 51 -5.18 10.33 2.94
N ILE A 52 -5.29 9.22 3.68
CA ILE A 52 -5.76 9.22 5.08
C ILE A 52 -4.76 9.90 6.00
N PHE A 53 -3.47 9.56 5.89
CA PHE A 53 -2.41 10.13 6.73
C PHE A 53 -2.23 11.63 6.51
N SER A 54 -2.37 12.09 5.26
CA SER A 54 -2.37 13.52 4.92
C SER A 54 -3.53 14.25 5.60
N ARG A 55 -4.73 13.66 5.62
CA ARG A 55 -5.89 14.22 6.35
C ARG A 55 -5.68 14.26 7.86
N GLN A 56 -4.99 13.28 8.45
CA GLN A 56 -4.67 13.25 9.88
C GLN A 56 -3.45 14.11 10.27
N ARG A 57 -2.84 14.84 9.32
CA ARG A 57 -1.58 15.60 9.50
C ARG A 57 -0.43 14.75 10.08
N LYS A 58 -0.44 13.44 9.85
CA LYS A 58 0.63 12.53 10.28
C LYS A 58 1.80 12.62 9.33
N THR A 59 3.02 12.42 9.83
CA THR A 59 4.20 12.51 8.98
C THR A 59 4.32 11.30 8.07
N PHE A 60 5.03 11.49 6.97
CA PHE A 60 5.35 10.42 6.05
C PHE A 60 6.23 9.32 6.65
N ALA A 61 7.02 9.64 7.68
CA ALA A 61 7.75 8.65 8.46
C ALA A 61 6.79 7.67 9.16
N ASP A 62 5.69 8.19 9.71
CA ASP A 62 4.65 7.38 10.36
C ASP A 62 3.96 6.46 9.35
N GLN A 63 3.63 6.98 8.16
CA GLN A 63 3.05 6.19 7.07
C GLN A 63 3.96 5.02 6.66
N ARG A 64 5.26 5.27 6.51
CA ARG A 64 6.22 4.22 6.14
C ARG A 64 6.41 3.19 7.25
N ARG A 65 6.43 3.63 8.51
CA ARG A 65 6.51 2.75 9.68
C ARG A 65 5.30 1.84 9.76
N PHE A 66 4.11 2.38 9.52
CA PHE A 66 2.85 1.63 9.44
C PHE A 66 2.92 0.53 8.37
N ILE A 67 3.28 0.90 7.13
CA ILE A 67 3.38 -0.06 6.02
C ILE A 67 4.44 -1.13 6.30
N ARG A 68 5.58 -0.76 6.91
CA ARG A 68 6.63 -1.74 7.28
C ARG A 68 6.20 -2.71 8.38
N ARG A 69 5.37 -2.27 9.32
CA ARG A 69 4.85 -3.08 10.42
C ARG A 69 3.80 -4.08 9.91
N ASN A 70 2.95 -3.65 8.97
CA ASN A 70 1.77 -4.38 8.52
C ASN A 70 1.86 -4.82 7.05
N LYS A 71 3.06 -5.18 6.56
CA LYS A 71 3.32 -5.44 5.12
C LYS A 71 2.36 -6.44 4.49
N LEU A 72 2.04 -7.53 5.20
CA LEU A 72 1.14 -8.57 4.68
C LEU A 72 -0.30 -8.07 4.55
N LEU A 73 -0.81 -7.36 5.57
CA LEU A 73 -2.15 -6.77 5.54
C LEU A 73 -2.25 -5.66 4.48
N CYS A 74 -1.22 -4.82 4.39
CA CYS A 74 -1.09 -3.82 3.35
C CYS A 74 -1.10 -4.45 1.95
N LEU A 75 -0.29 -5.48 1.70
CA LEU A 75 -0.30 -6.17 0.41
C LEU A 75 -1.67 -6.79 0.10
N GLY A 76 -2.33 -7.41 1.07
CA GLY A 76 -3.69 -7.94 0.90
C GLY A 76 -4.70 -6.86 0.51
N PHE A 77 -4.66 -5.70 1.16
CA PHE A 77 -5.46 -4.53 0.77
C PHE A 77 -5.14 -4.07 -0.66
N GLY A 78 -3.85 -3.95 -1.00
CA GLY A 78 -3.40 -3.55 -2.33
C GLY A 78 -3.86 -4.51 -3.43
N PHE A 79 -3.79 -5.82 -3.18
CA PHE A 79 -4.33 -6.83 -4.09
C PHE A 79 -5.85 -6.77 -4.19
N GLY A 80 -6.56 -6.56 -3.09
CA GLY A 80 -8.01 -6.36 -3.12
C GLY A 80 -8.40 -5.17 -4.01
N ALA A 81 -7.76 -4.01 -3.80
CA ALA A 81 -8.00 -2.83 -4.61
C ALA A 81 -7.60 -3.02 -6.10
N LEU A 82 -6.52 -3.78 -6.35
CA LEU A 82 -6.14 -4.19 -7.70
C LEU A 82 -7.19 -5.09 -8.37
N SER A 83 -7.80 -6.02 -7.61
CA SER A 83 -8.90 -6.86 -8.12
C SER A 83 -10.14 -6.04 -8.47
N LEU A 84 -10.44 -4.98 -7.72
CA LEU A 84 -11.53 -4.05 -8.08
C LEU A 84 -11.21 -3.30 -9.38
N LEU A 85 -9.97 -2.85 -9.58
CA LEU A 85 -9.52 -2.21 -10.82
C LEU A 85 -9.54 -3.17 -12.01
N ALA A 86 -9.25 -4.46 -11.79
CA ALA A 86 -9.24 -5.46 -12.85
C ALA A 86 -10.64 -5.70 -13.47
N ILE A 87 -11.71 -5.39 -12.73
CA ILE A 87 -13.10 -5.59 -13.18
C ILE A 87 -13.69 -4.24 -13.61
N PRO A 88 -14.00 -4.03 -14.91
CA PRO A 88 -14.33 -2.71 -15.45
C PRO A 88 -15.56 -2.04 -14.82
N PHE A 89 -16.57 -2.82 -14.42
CA PHE A 89 -17.74 -2.27 -13.73
C PHE A 89 -17.50 -1.99 -12.24
N LEU A 90 -16.65 -2.79 -11.58
CA LEU A 90 -16.30 -2.55 -10.17
C LEU A 90 -15.30 -1.40 -10.02
N GLN A 91 -14.55 -1.08 -11.08
CA GLN A 91 -13.55 -0.02 -11.03
C GLN A 91 -14.14 1.34 -10.57
N PHE A 92 -15.41 1.61 -10.92
CA PHE A 92 -16.11 2.83 -10.52
C PHE A 92 -16.26 2.94 -8.99
N PHE A 93 -16.34 1.80 -8.30
CA PHE A 93 -16.44 1.73 -6.86
C PHE A 93 -15.08 1.58 -6.17
N THR A 94 -13.98 1.46 -6.92
CA THR A 94 -12.63 1.29 -6.35
C THR A 94 -12.30 2.42 -5.40
N ILE A 95 -12.59 3.68 -5.76
CA ILE A 95 -12.27 4.83 -4.91
C ILE A 95 -12.98 4.73 -3.55
N PRO A 96 -14.33 4.68 -3.46
CA PRO A 96 -15.00 4.62 -2.16
C PRO A 96 -14.67 3.34 -1.37
N LEU A 97 -14.60 2.18 -2.02
CA LEU A 97 -14.31 0.91 -1.35
C LEU A 97 -12.87 0.86 -0.81
N SER A 98 -11.90 1.36 -1.57
CA SER A 98 -10.51 1.39 -1.14
C SER A 98 -10.30 2.39 0.00
N VAL A 99 -11.03 3.51 0.02
CA VAL A 99 -11.01 4.44 1.16
C VAL A 99 -11.55 3.78 2.42
N VAL A 100 -12.72 3.11 2.34
CA VAL A 100 -13.30 2.37 3.47
C VAL A 100 -12.35 1.27 3.95
N GLY A 101 -11.79 0.51 3.02
CA GLY A 101 -10.82 -0.56 3.33
C GLY A 101 -9.55 -0.03 3.98
N ALA A 102 -9.01 1.09 3.50
CA ALA A 102 -7.82 1.70 4.07
C ALA A 102 -8.06 2.29 5.48
N VAL A 103 -9.25 2.87 5.73
CA VAL A 103 -9.65 3.29 7.08
C VAL A 103 -9.75 2.09 8.00
N ARG A 104 -10.40 1.00 7.56
CA ARG A 104 -10.54 -0.22 8.37
C ARG A 104 -9.20 -0.88 8.68
N LEU A 105 -8.32 -0.98 7.69
CA LEU A 105 -6.95 -1.44 7.85
C LEU A 105 -6.20 -0.63 8.91
N MET A 106 -6.38 0.70 8.92
CA MET A 106 -5.77 1.56 9.91
C MET A 106 -6.35 1.35 11.31
N SER A 107 -7.68 1.29 11.44
CA SER A 107 -8.36 1.05 12.72
C SER A 107 -7.97 -0.30 13.33
N ASP A 108 -7.93 -1.37 12.54
CA ASP A 108 -7.58 -2.70 13.01
C ASP A 108 -6.11 -2.74 13.47
N CYS A 109 -5.21 -2.06 12.75
CA CYS A 109 -3.81 -1.96 13.14
C CYS A 109 -3.58 -1.09 14.39
N ASP A 110 -4.36 -0.02 14.58
CA ASP A 110 -4.32 0.81 15.79
C ASP A 110 -4.86 0.01 17.00
N MET A 111 -5.90 -0.81 16.80
CA MET A 111 -6.44 -1.72 17.83
C MET A 111 -5.41 -2.78 18.25
N LEU A 112 -4.67 -3.36 17.30
CA LEU A 112 -3.58 -4.31 17.60
C LEU A 112 -2.38 -3.66 18.30
N ALA A 113 -2.25 -2.33 18.25
CA ALA A 113 -1.19 -1.60 18.94
C ALA A 113 -1.52 -1.31 20.40
N LEU A 114 -2.80 -1.36 20.80
CA LEU A 114 -3.20 -1.30 22.20
C LEU A 114 -3.22 -2.73 22.77
N PRO A 115 -2.45 -3.04 23.83
CA PRO A 115 -2.54 -4.33 24.47
C PRO A 115 -3.96 -4.50 25.03
N GLN A 116 -4.64 -5.56 24.61
CA GLN A 116 -5.95 -5.95 25.14
C GLN A 116 -5.79 -6.42 26.59
N GLY A 117 -5.75 -5.47 27.50
CA GLY A 117 -5.96 -5.69 28.92
C GLY A 117 -6.67 -4.45 29.43
N LEU A 118 -7.99 -4.56 29.58
CA LEU A 118 -8.86 -3.80 30.52
C LEU A 118 -10.36 -3.97 30.25
N ASP A 119 -10.82 -4.93 29.42
CA ASP A 119 -12.24 -5.22 29.22
C ASP A 119 -12.65 -6.65 29.67
N GLU A 120 -12.05 -7.16 30.76
CA GLU A 120 -12.53 -8.39 31.44
C GLU A 120 -13.07 -8.14 32.87
N ASP A 121 -13.18 -6.89 33.33
CA ASP A 121 -13.69 -6.56 34.67
C ASP A 121 -14.77 -5.46 34.63
N ALA A 122 -16.01 -5.81 34.26
CA ALA A 122 -17.21 -5.01 34.56
C ALA A 122 -18.48 -5.87 34.61
#